data_AF-A0A8I2Z1K2-F1
#
_entry.id   AF-A0A8I2Z1K2-F1
#
_cell.length_a   1.000
_cell.length_b   1.000
_cell.length_c   1.000
_cell.angle_alpha   90.00
_cell.angle_beta   90.00
_cell.angle_gamma   90.00
#
_symmetry.space_group_name_H-M   'P 1'
#
loop_
_entity.id
_entity.type
_entity.pdbx_description
1 polymer ?
#
loop_
_entity_poly.entity_id
_entity_poly.type
_entity_poly.pdbx_seq_one_letter_code
_entity_poly.pdbx_strand_id
1 'polypeptide(L)'
;MLTDVLGVLVIARNGGRYEFHQDSKNYEPAFVASTPLGVSESHQLGSLLRSVYLTSSSPSYISSMNGDIVDTHELHIHAKAGGEGAVIFDSAIALLQGLYPPNKNNKILLANGTTVVSPLSGYQYVPIETVEPGNDRSLEPWTNCPFKNGTDNFQIYHAFGHKADIPLTEFIYRIEVGHSLLYSHPFTHWHFAPQNYAITSQKQWAAACSVGYHDPYLHIGSQQGASSTVFAACAAILFVGVFALAKYIKRSRAKKQYIHLADDEVSLGFDHENYNYGTTTANVDWPRREFELYD
;
A
#
# COMPACT_ATOMS: atom_id res chain seq x y z
N MET A 1 -43.14 29.55 -10.23
CA MET A 1 -42.23 30.32 -11.11
C MET A 1 -41.51 29.30 -11.98
N LEU A 2 -41.24 29.57 -13.26
CA LEU A 2 -40.23 28.77 -13.96
C LEU A 2 -38.86 29.12 -13.37
N THR A 3 -37.96 28.14 -13.33
CA THR A 3 -36.57 28.35 -12.93
C THR A 3 -35.68 28.25 -14.17
N ASP A 4 -34.54 28.93 -14.14
CA ASP A 4 -33.53 28.87 -15.20
C ASP A 4 -32.53 27.71 -14.99
N VAL A 5 -32.80 26.78 -14.07
CA VAL A 5 -31.92 25.64 -13.78
C VAL A 5 -32.13 24.54 -14.83
N LEU A 6 -31.12 24.34 -15.68
CA LEU A 6 -31.14 23.38 -16.79
C LEU A 6 -30.65 21.97 -16.40
N GLY A 7 -29.94 21.83 -15.27
CA GLY A 7 -29.29 20.60 -14.85
C GLY A 7 -28.40 20.80 -13.62
N VAL A 8 -27.90 19.70 -13.06
CA VAL A 8 -26.98 19.72 -11.91
C VAL A 8 -25.94 18.61 -12.04
N LEU A 9 -24.69 18.90 -11.67
CA LEU A 9 -23.65 17.90 -11.44
C LEU A 9 -23.49 17.72 -9.92
N VAL A 10 -23.64 16.49 -9.44
CA VAL A 10 -23.45 16.16 -8.01
C VAL A 10 -22.26 15.23 -7.88
N ILE A 11 -21.28 15.62 -7.05
CA ILE A 11 -20.18 14.76 -6.62
C ILE A 11 -20.38 14.50 -5.13
N ALA A 12 -20.59 13.24 -4.77
CA ALA A 12 -20.85 12.81 -3.40
C ALA A 12 -19.85 11.75 -2.96
N ARG A 13 -19.44 11.79 -1.69
CA ARG A 13 -18.75 10.67 -1.04
C ARG A 13 -19.79 9.61 -0.65
N ASN A 14 -19.36 8.36 -0.56
CA ASN A 14 -20.12 7.31 0.11
C ASN A 14 -20.48 7.68 1.56
N GLY A 15 -21.56 7.11 2.08
CA GLY A 15 -21.92 7.23 3.50
C GLY A 15 -21.01 6.40 4.42
N GLY A 16 -21.29 6.48 5.73
CA GLY A 16 -20.60 5.73 6.78
C GLY A 16 -20.43 4.23 6.48
N ARG A 17 -19.19 3.75 6.56
CA ARG A 17 -18.79 2.36 6.30
C ARG A 17 -17.99 1.78 7.46
N TYR A 18 -17.81 0.47 7.46
CA TYR A 18 -16.85 -0.18 8.36
C TYR A 18 -15.42 0.28 8.07
N GLU A 19 -14.49 -0.07 8.95
CA GLU A 19 -13.07 0.23 8.76
C GLU A 19 -12.57 -0.38 7.45
N PHE A 20 -11.73 0.37 6.75
CA PHE A 20 -11.14 -0.04 5.47
C PHE A 20 -9.64 -0.15 5.67
N HIS A 21 -9.10 -1.31 5.36
CA HIS A 21 -7.68 -1.59 5.45
C HIS A 21 -7.12 -1.85 4.06
N GLN A 22 -5.88 -1.40 3.84
CA GLN A 22 -5.07 -1.80 2.70
C GLN A 22 -3.80 -2.45 3.24
N ASP A 23 -3.28 -3.46 2.54
CA ASP A 23 -2.02 -4.08 2.92
C ASP A 23 -0.86 -3.06 2.80
N SER A 24 -0.03 -2.97 3.84
CA SER A 24 1.04 -1.95 3.91
C SER A 24 2.23 -2.17 2.98
N LYS A 25 2.24 -3.23 2.15
CA LYS A 25 3.32 -3.57 1.22
C LYS A 25 2.84 -3.56 -0.23
N ASN A 26 1.76 -4.26 -0.54
CA ASN A 26 1.20 -4.36 -1.89
C ASN A 26 -0.04 -3.47 -2.12
N TYR A 27 -0.68 -2.97 -1.05
CA TYR A 27 -1.78 -2.00 -1.07
C TYR A 27 -3.08 -2.54 -1.68
N GLU A 28 -3.16 -3.86 -1.80
CA GLU A 28 -4.39 -4.59 -2.08
C GLU A 28 -5.47 -4.18 -1.07
N PRO A 29 -6.66 -3.75 -1.54
CA PRO A 29 -7.73 -3.30 -0.68
C PRO A 29 -8.45 -4.50 -0.04
N ALA A 30 -8.64 -4.44 1.28
CA ALA A 30 -9.54 -5.37 1.95
C ALA A 30 -11.00 -5.05 1.58
N PHE A 31 -11.85 -6.09 1.53
CA PHE A 31 -13.29 -5.90 1.38
C PHE A 31 -13.84 -5.06 2.54
N VAL A 32 -14.65 -4.06 2.22
CA VAL A 32 -15.34 -3.21 3.18
C VAL A 32 -16.81 -3.05 2.78
N ALA A 33 -17.70 -3.08 3.78
CA ALA A 33 -19.15 -2.98 3.60
C ALA A 33 -19.70 -1.65 4.13
N SER A 34 -20.85 -1.25 3.61
CA SER A 34 -21.61 -0.10 4.11
C SER A 34 -22.19 -0.39 5.50
N THR A 35 -22.28 0.64 6.35
CA THR A 35 -23.08 0.52 7.59
C THR A 35 -24.55 0.87 7.30
N PRO A 36 -25.51 0.41 8.13
CA PRO A 36 -26.89 0.88 8.08
C PRO A 36 -27.04 2.39 8.21
N LEU A 37 -26.13 3.06 8.93
CA LEU A 37 -26.07 4.51 9.01
C LEU A 37 -25.69 5.13 7.66
N GLY A 38 -24.64 4.63 6.99
CA GLY A 38 -24.18 5.18 5.72
C GLY A 38 -25.16 5.07 4.55
N VAL A 39 -25.90 3.97 4.48
CA VAL A 39 -26.99 3.87 3.49
C VAL A 39 -28.15 4.80 3.85
N SER A 40 -28.40 5.05 5.13
CA SER A 40 -29.41 6.02 5.58
C SER A 40 -29.01 7.47 5.26
N GLU A 41 -27.75 7.85 5.48
CA GLU A 41 -27.17 9.15 5.09
C GLU A 41 -27.30 9.37 3.58
N SER A 42 -26.96 8.34 2.79
CA SER A 42 -27.03 8.40 1.33
C SER A 42 -28.47 8.53 0.82
N HIS A 43 -29.42 7.78 1.40
CA HIS A 43 -30.85 7.94 1.13
C HIS A 43 -31.35 9.35 1.48
N GLN A 44 -30.94 9.90 2.63
CA GLN A 44 -31.32 11.26 3.03
C GLN A 44 -30.79 12.31 2.05
N LEU A 45 -29.55 12.15 1.56
CA LEU A 45 -29.00 12.98 0.48
C LEU A 45 -29.86 12.87 -0.80
N GLY A 46 -30.29 11.67 -1.19
CA GLY A 46 -31.21 11.46 -2.30
C GLY A 46 -32.52 12.24 -2.16
N SER A 47 -33.15 12.14 -0.98
CA SER A 47 -34.39 12.86 -0.67
C SER A 47 -34.22 14.38 -0.60
N LEU A 48 -33.05 14.87 -0.17
CA LEU A 48 -32.70 16.28 -0.25
C LEU A 48 -32.54 16.74 -1.70
N LEU A 49 -31.80 16.00 -2.53
CA LEU A 49 -31.63 16.33 -3.95
C LEU A 49 -32.98 16.33 -4.68
N ARG A 50 -33.88 15.38 -4.37
CA ARG A 50 -35.27 15.39 -4.86
C ARG A 50 -35.99 16.68 -4.48
N SER A 51 -35.94 17.08 -3.20
CA SER A 51 -36.66 18.26 -2.71
C SER A 51 -36.14 19.56 -3.33
N VAL A 52 -34.85 19.63 -3.67
CA VAL A 52 -34.22 20.80 -4.31
C VAL A 52 -34.43 20.84 -5.82
N TYR A 53 -34.30 19.72 -6.54
CA TYR A 53 -34.22 19.72 -8.00
C TYR A 53 -35.44 19.12 -8.71
N LEU A 54 -36.23 18.25 -8.07
CA LEU A 54 -37.36 17.53 -8.68
C LEU A 54 -38.73 17.96 -8.13
N THR A 55 -38.77 18.85 -7.13
CA THR A 55 -40.03 19.39 -6.57
C THR A 55 -40.32 20.78 -7.12
N SER A 56 -41.46 20.95 -7.78
CA SER A 56 -41.88 22.18 -8.49
C SER A 56 -42.07 23.44 -7.62
N SER A 57 -42.11 23.30 -6.30
CA SER A 57 -42.11 24.43 -5.35
C SER A 57 -40.70 24.96 -5.01
N SER A 58 -39.64 24.25 -5.40
CA SER A 58 -38.25 24.65 -5.16
C SER A 58 -37.82 25.79 -6.11
N PRO A 59 -37.04 26.77 -5.64
CA PRO A 59 -36.42 27.77 -6.51
C PRO A 59 -35.39 27.17 -7.48
N SER A 60 -34.91 25.95 -7.23
CA SER A 60 -33.92 25.23 -8.05
C SER A 60 -34.50 24.06 -8.86
N TYR A 61 -35.84 23.98 -8.96
CA TYR A 61 -36.53 22.93 -9.70
C TYR A 61 -36.12 22.88 -11.17
N ILE A 62 -35.63 21.72 -11.64
CA ILE A 62 -35.24 21.49 -13.03
C ILE A 62 -36.50 21.18 -13.83
N SER A 63 -37.05 22.19 -14.49
CA SER A 63 -38.38 22.10 -15.12
C SER A 63 -38.48 21.14 -16.30
N SER A 64 -37.34 20.71 -16.84
CA SER A 64 -37.23 19.74 -17.94
C SER A 64 -37.12 18.28 -17.51
N MET A 65 -37.15 17.97 -16.21
CA MET A 65 -37.04 16.59 -15.70
C MET A 65 -38.38 16.04 -15.18
N ASN A 66 -38.60 14.74 -15.38
CA ASN A 66 -39.68 13.99 -14.75
C ASN A 66 -39.28 13.55 -13.34
N GLY A 67 -39.86 14.21 -12.33
CA GLY A 67 -39.65 13.85 -10.93
C GLY A 67 -40.34 12.55 -10.49
N ASP A 68 -41.38 12.07 -11.18
CA ASP A 68 -42.22 10.98 -10.66
C ASP A 68 -41.80 9.59 -11.13
N ILE A 69 -41.48 9.45 -12.42
CA ILE A 69 -40.99 8.21 -13.04
C ILE A 69 -39.66 8.52 -13.70
N VAL A 70 -38.63 7.75 -13.39
CA VAL A 70 -37.28 7.96 -13.93
C VAL A 70 -37.23 7.78 -15.45
N ASP A 71 -36.61 8.73 -16.13
CA ASP A 71 -36.13 8.60 -17.51
C ASP A 71 -34.59 8.51 -17.50
N THR A 72 -34.04 7.48 -18.13
CA THR A 72 -32.59 7.26 -18.22
C THR A 72 -31.87 8.24 -19.13
N HIS A 73 -32.59 9.04 -19.93
CA HIS A 73 -31.99 10.11 -20.74
C HIS A 73 -31.83 11.42 -19.96
N GLU A 74 -32.48 11.55 -18.80
CA GLU A 74 -32.42 12.73 -17.94
C GLU A 74 -31.40 12.59 -16.80
N LEU A 75 -30.91 11.37 -16.54
CA LEU A 75 -30.11 11.04 -15.36
C LEU A 75 -28.97 10.07 -15.69
N HIS A 76 -27.73 10.53 -15.47
CA HIS A 76 -26.51 9.73 -15.60
C HIS A 76 -25.88 9.54 -14.22
N ILE A 77 -25.58 8.28 -13.84
CA ILE A 77 -25.02 7.94 -12.52
C ILE A 77 -23.74 7.14 -12.71
N HIS A 78 -22.61 7.69 -12.25
CA HIS A 78 -21.31 7.04 -12.29
C HIS A 78 -20.86 6.71 -10.86
N ALA A 79 -20.36 5.49 -10.64
CA ALA A 79 -19.86 5.03 -9.36
C ALA A 79 -18.45 4.45 -9.50
N LYS A 80 -17.51 4.87 -8.64
CA LYS A 80 -16.14 4.35 -8.63
C LYS A 80 -16.11 2.90 -8.16
N ALA A 81 -15.50 2.00 -8.94
CA ALA A 81 -15.35 0.58 -8.65
C ALA A 81 -13.94 0.18 -8.14
N GLY A 82 -13.25 1.09 -7.45
CA GLY A 82 -11.95 0.83 -6.81
C GLY A 82 -12.06 0.02 -5.52
N GLY A 83 -11.06 0.08 -4.63
CA GLY A 83 -11.02 -0.71 -3.39
C GLY A 83 -12.22 -0.55 -2.44
N GLU A 84 -12.88 0.60 -2.44
CA GLU A 84 -14.11 0.88 -1.67
C GLU A 84 -15.40 0.69 -2.50
N GLY A 85 -15.30 0.09 -3.69
CA GLY A 85 -16.33 0.13 -4.74
C GLY A 85 -17.69 -0.40 -4.32
N ALA A 86 -17.73 -1.44 -3.47
CA ALA A 86 -18.98 -1.97 -2.91
C ALA A 86 -19.76 -0.90 -2.12
N VAL A 87 -19.07 -0.14 -1.26
CA VAL A 87 -19.68 0.90 -0.42
C VAL A 87 -20.17 2.08 -1.27
N ILE A 88 -19.41 2.43 -2.31
CA ILE A 88 -19.76 3.51 -3.23
C ILE A 88 -21.00 3.12 -4.05
N PHE A 89 -21.08 1.87 -4.51
CA PHE A 89 -22.24 1.32 -5.20
C PHE A 89 -23.48 1.26 -4.30
N ASP A 90 -23.37 0.72 -3.08
CA ASP A 90 -24.45 0.71 -2.08
C ASP A 90 -24.98 2.13 -1.80
N SER A 91 -24.07 3.09 -1.63
CA SER A 91 -24.40 4.49 -1.36
C SER A 91 -25.12 5.14 -2.55
N ALA A 92 -24.68 4.85 -3.78
CA ALA A 92 -25.34 5.32 -5.00
C ALA A 92 -26.75 4.72 -5.14
N ILE A 93 -26.91 3.41 -4.92
CA ILE A 93 -28.23 2.75 -4.89
C ILE A 93 -29.13 3.41 -3.84
N ALA A 94 -28.65 3.57 -2.60
CA ALA A 94 -29.41 4.18 -1.50
C ALA A 94 -29.85 5.62 -1.80
N LEU A 95 -28.94 6.44 -2.36
CA LEU A 95 -29.25 7.79 -2.84
C LEU A 95 -30.35 7.77 -3.89
N LEU A 96 -30.29 6.84 -4.84
CA LEU A 96 -31.31 6.71 -5.88
C LEU A 96 -32.69 6.29 -5.32
N GLN A 97 -32.75 5.51 -4.24
CA GLN A 97 -34.03 5.23 -3.56
C GLN A 97 -34.63 6.49 -2.93
N GLY A 98 -33.78 7.39 -2.40
CA GLY A 98 -34.22 8.67 -1.86
C GLY A 98 -34.58 9.69 -2.95
N LEU A 99 -33.91 9.66 -4.10
CA LEU A 99 -34.12 10.57 -5.24
C LEU A 99 -35.38 10.20 -6.05
N TYR A 100 -35.53 8.91 -6.36
CA TYR A 100 -36.67 8.31 -7.07
C TYR A 100 -37.32 7.21 -6.21
N PRO A 101 -38.11 7.58 -5.19
CA PRO A 101 -38.78 6.62 -4.32
C PRO A 101 -39.78 5.74 -5.07
N PRO A 102 -40.19 4.59 -4.48
CA PRO A 102 -41.17 3.69 -5.08
C PRO A 102 -42.45 4.39 -5.50
N ASN A 103 -42.82 4.26 -6.78
CA ASN A 103 -43.99 4.90 -7.36
C ASN A 103 -44.91 3.86 -7.98
N LYS A 104 -46.16 3.78 -7.54
CA LYS A 104 -47.17 2.84 -8.07
C LYS A 104 -47.46 3.02 -9.57
N ASN A 105 -47.06 4.14 -10.16
CA ASN A 105 -47.13 4.36 -11.62
C ASN A 105 -46.00 3.69 -12.40
N ASN A 106 -44.94 3.20 -11.74
CA ASN A 106 -43.97 2.29 -12.37
C ASN A 106 -44.62 0.90 -12.54
N LYS A 107 -45.38 0.76 -13.63
CA LYS A 107 -46.24 -0.38 -13.92
C LYS A 107 -46.38 -0.62 -15.42
N ILE A 108 -46.73 -1.85 -15.80
CA ILE A 108 -47.07 -2.23 -17.16
C ILE A 108 -48.49 -2.79 -17.23
N LEU A 109 -49.24 -2.45 -18.27
CA LEU A 109 -50.49 -3.10 -18.64
C LEU A 109 -50.19 -4.27 -19.58
N LEU A 110 -50.56 -5.47 -19.18
CA LEU A 110 -50.36 -6.68 -19.98
C LEU A 110 -51.52 -6.90 -20.97
N ALA A 111 -51.26 -7.70 -22.01
CA ALA A 111 -52.24 -7.99 -23.08
C ALA A 111 -53.53 -8.70 -22.60
N ASN A 112 -53.51 -9.31 -21.41
CA ASN A 112 -54.68 -9.91 -20.76
C ASN A 112 -55.48 -8.91 -19.90
N GLY A 113 -55.14 -7.62 -19.93
CA GLY A 113 -55.78 -6.55 -19.16
C GLY A 113 -55.31 -6.44 -17.70
N THR A 114 -54.41 -7.30 -17.21
CA THR A 114 -53.87 -7.16 -15.85
C THR A 114 -52.77 -6.11 -15.81
N THR A 115 -52.67 -5.37 -14.71
CA THR A 115 -51.60 -4.39 -14.47
C THR A 115 -50.60 -4.97 -13.48
N VAL A 116 -49.32 -4.98 -13.85
CA VAL A 116 -48.20 -5.40 -12.97
C VAL A 116 -47.42 -4.16 -12.57
N VAL A 117 -47.34 -3.89 -11.27
CA VAL A 117 -46.50 -2.84 -10.68
C VAL A 117 -45.11 -3.43 -10.41
N SER A 118 -44.05 -2.63 -10.58
CA SER A 118 -42.68 -3.01 -10.21
C SER A 118 -42.60 -3.49 -8.74
N PRO A 119 -41.68 -4.41 -8.37
CA PRO A 119 -41.49 -4.87 -6.99
C PRO A 119 -41.32 -3.75 -5.96
N LEU A 120 -41.42 -4.09 -4.67
CA LEU A 120 -41.28 -3.16 -3.55
C LEU A 120 -42.22 -1.93 -3.67
N SER A 121 -43.46 -2.17 -4.09
CA SER A 121 -44.52 -1.14 -4.30
C SER A 121 -44.24 -0.11 -5.39
N GLY A 122 -43.46 -0.47 -6.43
CA GLY A 122 -43.16 0.40 -7.56
C GLY A 122 -41.72 0.94 -7.57
N TYR A 123 -40.76 0.20 -6.99
CA TYR A 123 -39.36 0.60 -6.95
C TYR A 123 -38.80 0.82 -8.36
N GLN A 124 -37.97 1.85 -8.50
CA GLN A 124 -37.49 2.37 -9.77
C GLN A 124 -36.02 1.96 -9.94
N TYR A 125 -35.74 1.16 -10.96
CA TYR A 125 -34.39 0.67 -11.25
C TYR A 125 -33.66 1.69 -12.12
N VAL A 126 -32.68 2.37 -11.55
CA VAL A 126 -31.83 3.32 -12.26
C VAL A 126 -30.49 2.65 -12.57
N PRO A 127 -30.01 2.66 -13.82
CA PRO A 127 -28.67 2.17 -14.16
C PRO A 127 -27.58 2.95 -13.43
N ILE A 128 -26.52 2.26 -13.02
CA ILE A 128 -25.31 2.85 -12.46
C ILE A 128 -24.13 2.36 -13.31
N GLU A 129 -23.39 3.29 -13.89
CA GLU A 129 -22.14 3.00 -14.58
C GLU A 129 -21.02 2.85 -13.54
N THR A 130 -20.63 1.61 -13.25
CA THR A 130 -19.51 1.31 -12.35
C THR A 130 -18.20 1.40 -13.09
N VAL A 131 -17.31 2.28 -12.67
CA VAL A 131 -16.10 2.63 -13.41
C VAL A 131 -14.86 2.20 -12.63
N GLU A 132 -14.10 1.27 -13.19
CA GLU A 132 -12.84 0.80 -12.62
C GLU A 132 -11.75 1.87 -12.75
N PRO A 133 -10.97 2.17 -11.69
CA PRO A 133 -9.94 3.21 -11.72
C PRO A 133 -8.88 3.02 -12.81
N GLY A 134 -8.61 1.77 -13.23
CA GLY A 134 -7.68 1.48 -14.32
C GLY A 134 -8.17 1.93 -15.71
N ASN A 135 -9.49 2.05 -15.88
CA ASN A 135 -10.13 2.41 -17.15
C ASN A 135 -10.51 3.91 -17.20
N ASP A 136 -10.91 4.50 -16.06
CA ASP A 136 -11.16 5.94 -15.93
C ASP A 136 -10.60 6.50 -14.61
N ARG A 137 -10.09 7.73 -14.70
CA ARG A 137 -9.43 8.48 -13.64
C ARG A 137 -10.27 9.66 -13.15
N SER A 138 -11.49 9.83 -13.68
CA SER A 138 -12.41 10.91 -13.31
C SER A 138 -12.83 10.89 -11.83
N LEU A 139 -12.95 9.70 -11.22
CA LEU A 139 -13.45 9.50 -9.86
C LEU A 139 -12.41 8.95 -8.86
N GLU A 140 -11.15 8.78 -9.27
CA GLU A 140 -10.02 8.47 -8.37
C GLU A 140 -8.90 9.47 -8.69
N PRO A 141 -8.40 10.25 -7.73
CA PRO A 141 -7.21 11.07 -7.97
C PRO A 141 -5.99 10.16 -8.16
N TRP A 142 -5.13 10.43 -9.15
CA TRP A 142 -3.91 9.64 -9.43
C TRP A 142 -2.65 10.49 -9.31
N THR A 143 -1.60 9.94 -8.70
CA THR A 143 -0.23 10.46 -8.78
C THR A 143 0.49 9.94 -10.02
N ASN A 144 -0.08 10.26 -11.19
CA ASN A 144 0.80 10.52 -12.32
C ASN A 144 1.41 11.90 -12.04
N CYS A 145 2.59 11.92 -11.42
CA CYS A 145 3.32 13.13 -11.10
C CYS A 145 4.36 13.39 -12.19
N PRO A 146 4.06 14.21 -13.22
CA PRO A 146 5.05 14.67 -14.17
C PRO A 146 5.96 15.68 -13.44
N PHE A 147 7.13 15.24 -12.99
CA PHE A 147 8.10 16.12 -12.38
C PHE A 147 8.84 16.90 -13.47
N LYS A 148 8.82 18.23 -13.38
CA LYS A 148 9.73 19.09 -14.14
C LYS A 148 10.89 19.50 -13.26
N ASN A 149 12.06 19.04 -13.65
CA ASN A 149 13.32 19.37 -13.03
C ASN A 149 13.99 20.50 -13.83
N GLY A 150 13.68 21.75 -13.44
CA GLY A 150 14.33 22.98 -13.94
C GLY A 150 14.32 23.16 -15.46
N THR A 151 15.35 22.63 -16.13
CA THR A 151 15.69 22.84 -17.54
C THR A 151 15.09 21.83 -18.52
N ASP A 152 14.66 20.65 -18.06
CA ASP A 152 14.25 19.56 -18.94
C ASP A 152 12.74 19.46 -19.17
N ASN A 153 12.33 18.62 -20.14
CA ASN A 153 10.94 18.25 -20.36
C ASN A 153 10.38 17.44 -19.18
N PHE A 154 9.05 17.50 -18.99
CA PHE A 154 8.35 16.70 -17.97
C PHE A 154 8.66 15.21 -18.12
N GLN A 155 9.01 14.56 -17.00
CA GLN A 155 9.15 13.10 -16.94
C GLN A 155 8.21 12.52 -15.88
N ILE A 156 7.54 11.42 -16.24
CA ILE A 156 6.66 10.68 -15.35
C ILE A 156 7.52 9.75 -14.50
N TYR A 157 7.44 9.90 -13.18
CA TYR A 157 8.09 8.99 -12.24
C TYR A 157 7.04 8.17 -11.51
N HIS A 158 7.07 6.85 -11.71
CA HIS A 158 6.27 5.92 -10.90
C HIS A 158 6.84 5.88 -9.48
N ALA A 159 6.05 6.38 -8.53
CA ALA A 159 6.45 6.38 -7.13
C ALA A 159 6.58 4.94 -6.58
N PHE A 160 7.36 4.78 -5.51
CA PHE A 160 7.58 3.51 -4.79
C PHE A 160 8.09 2.32 -5.64
N GLY A 161 8.57 2.59 -6.87
CA GLY A 161 9.04 1.55 -7.80
C GLY A 161 7.94 0.82 -8.57
N HIS A 162 6.73 1.37 -8.60
CA HIS A 162 5.64 0.84 -9.43
C HIS A 162 5.94 0.89 -10.93
N LYS A 163 5.14 0.15 -11.71
CA LYS A 163 5.17 0.16 -13.18
C LYS A 163 3.90 0.77 -13.80
N ALA A 164 3.09 1.38 -12.96
CA ALA A 164 1.82 2.03 -13.28
C ALA A 164 1.72 3.33 -12.48
N ASP A 165 0.72 4.14 -12.79
CA ASP A 165 0.32 5.24 -11.91
C ASP A 165 -0.26 4.65 -10.61
N ILE A 166 -0.32 5.48 -9.55
CA ILE A 166 -0.80 5.08 -8.23
C ILE A 166 -1.92 6.06 -7.82
N PRO A 167 -3.01 5.61 -7.18
CA PRO A 167 -4.00 6.52 -6.60
C PRO A 167 -3.38 7.49 -5.59
N LEU A 168 -3.81 8.75 -5.57
CA LEU A 168 -3.30 9.77 -4.64
C LEU A 168 -3.62 9.41 -3.19
N THR A 169 -4.76 8.77 -2.96
CA THR A 169 -5.14 8.13 -1.69
C THR A 169 -4.05 7.17 -1.21
N GLU A 170 -3.62 6.26 -2.07
CA GLU A 170 -2.54 5.30 -1.82
C GLU A 170 -1.17 5.99 -1.67
N PHE A 171 -0.86 6.99 -2.49
CA PHE A 171 0.39 7.76 -2.39
C PHE A 171 0.53 8.51 -1.06
N ILE A 172 -0.54 9.18 -0.61
CA ILE A 172 -0.58 9.88 0.69
C ILE A 172 -0.38 8.87 1.81
N TYR A 173 -1.15 7.77 1.81
CA TYR A 173 -1.05 6.72 2.83
C TYR A 173 0.36 6.09 2.90
N ARG A 174 0.98 5.83 1.73
CA ARG A 174 2.37 5.33 1.64
C ARG A 174 3.40 6.24 2.33
N ILE A 175 3.22 7.56 2.24
CA ILE A 175 4.10 8.55 2.90
C ILE A 175 3.76 8.68 4.39
N GLU A 176 2.48 8.74 4.75
CA GLU A 176 2.02 8.93 6.14
C GLU A 176 2.38 7.77 7.06
N VAL A 177 2.31 6.52 6.59
CA VAL A 177 2.75 5.33 7.36
C VAL A 177 4.25 5.38 7.70
N GLY A 178 5.06 6.14 6.94
CA GLY A 178 6.46 6.40 7.28
C GLY A 178 6.69 7.30 8.50
N HIS A 179 5.66 8.02 8.98
CA HIS A 179 5.78 9.02 10.04
C HIS A 179 5.07 8.63 11.35
N SER A 180 4.12 7.68 11.32
CA SER A 180 3.21 7.41 12.44
C SER A 180 3.48 6.11 13.22
N LEU A 181 4.73 5.88 13.64
CA LEU A 181 5.09 4.92 14.70
C LEU A 181 5.98 5.57 15.78
N LEU A 182 5.53 6.71 16.32
CA LEU A 182 6.02 7.29 17.57
C LEU A 182 5.05 7.02 18.73
N TYR A 183 4.62 5.77 18.89
CA TYR A 183 4.02 5.30 20.14
C TYR A 183 5.09 4.56 20.95
N SER A 184 5.55 5.17 22.02
CA SER A 184 6.65 4.66 22.83
C SER A 184 6.23 3.39 23.59
N HIS A 185 6.93 2.29 23.36
CA HIS A 185 6.96 1.14 24.26
C HIS A 185 8.37 1.00 24.81
N PRO A 186 8.56 1.02 26.15
CA PRO A 186 9.86 0.76 26.74
C PRO A 186 10.19 -0.73 26.57
N PHE A 187 11.42 -1.05 26.18
CA PHE A 187 11.95 -2.42 25.97
C PHE A 187 11.44 -3.20 24.74
N THR A 188 11.61 -2.66 23.53
CA THR A 188 12.07 -3.49 22.39
C THR A 188 13.13 -2.77 21.55
N HIS A 189 13.99 -3.59 20.92
CA HIS A 189 15.09 -3.16 20.07
C HIS A 189 14.59 -2.33 18.86
N TRP A 190 15.22 -1.18 18.60
CA TRP A 190 14.92 -0.33 17.44
C TRP A 190 14.99 -1.14 16.14
N HIS A 191 13.83 -1.48 15.57
CA HIS A 191 13.75 -1.81 14.16
C HIS A 191 13.61 -0.49 13.40
N PHE A 192 14.63 -0.15 12.61
CA PHE A 192 14.50 0.91 11.62
C PHE A 192 13.38 0.51 10.65
N ALA A 193 12.23 1.19 10.77
CA ALA A 193 11.25 1.18 9.70
C ALA A 193 11.94 1.68 8.42
N PRO A 194 11.80 1.01 7.27
CA PRO A 194 12.36 1.51 6.03
C PRO A 194 11.73 2.88 5.72
N GLN A 195 12.57 3.86 5.42
CA GLN A 195 12.09 5.20 5.05
C GLN A 195 11.31 5.07 3.73
N ASN A 196 9.99 5.30 3.77
CA ASN A 196 9.09 5.21 2.62
C ASN A 196 9.29 6.40 1.67
N TYR A 197 10.42 6.44 0.99
CA TYR A 197 10.66 7.42 -0.07
C TYR A 197 9.76 7.12 -1.26
N ALA A 198 8.98 8.12 -1.69
CA ALA A 198 8.23 8.05 -2.95
C ALA A 198 9.12 7.78 -4.16
N ILE A 199 10.41 8.12 -4.08
CA ILE A 199 11.43 7.73 -5.07
C ILE A 199 12.36 6.69 -4.43
N THR A 200 12.34 5.45 -4.93
CA THR A 200 13.07 4.32 -4.31
C THR A 200 14.43 4.02 -4.94
N SER A 201 14.76 4.67 -6.06
CA SER A 201 16.05 4.50 -6.77
C SER A 201 16.90 5.77 -6.75
N GLN A 202 18.20 5.64 -6.45
CA GLN A 202 19.16 6.73 -6.61
C GLN A 202 19.17 7.30 -8.05
N LYS A 203 18.92 6.48 -9.08
CA LYS A 203 18.83 6.93 -10.47
C LYS A 203 17.63 7.87 -10.69
N GLN A 204 16.48 7.56 -10.08
CA GLN A 204 15.30 8.40 -10.15
C GLN A 204 15.48 9.67 -9.32
N TRP A 205 16.10 9.58 -8.14
CA TRP A 205 16.45 10.76 -7.32
C TRP A 205 17.38 11.72 -8.06
N ALA A 206 18.43 11.20 -8.69
CA ALA A 206 19.37 12.00 -9.46
C ALA A 206 18.69 12.75 -10.61
N ALA A 207 17.81 12.05 -11.35
CA ALA A 207 17.08 12.63 -12.47
C ALA A 207 15.95 13.59 -12.04
N ALA A 208 15.38 13.44 -10.84
CA ALA A 208 14.41 14.38 -10.27
C ALA A 208 15.06 15.66 -9.72
N CYS A 209 16.30 15.59 -9.21
CA CYS A 209 16.97 16.70 -8.52
C CYS A 209 18.02 17.46 -9.36
N SER A 210 18.18 17.17 -10.65
CA SER A 210 19.23 17.74 -11.54
C SER A 210 20.66 17.50 -11.08
N VAL A 211 20.86 16.61 -10.10
CA VAL A 211 22.20 16.18 -9.72
C VAL A 211 22.68 15.21 -10.79
N GLY A 212 23.37 15.79 -11.79
CA GLY A 212 24.28 15.03 -12.63
C GLY A 212 25.24 14.21 -11.77
N TYR A 213 25.82 13.15 -12.32
CA TYR A 213 26.59 12.12 -11.61
C TYR A 213 27.96 12.61 -11.04
N HIS A 214 28.07 13.89 -10.72
CA HIS A 214 29.24 14.68 -10.37
C HIS A 214 29.09 15.50 -9.08
N ASP A 215 28.05 15.30 -8.27
CA ASP A 215 28.00 15.89 -6.93
C ASP A 215 28.92 15.12 -5.96
N PRO A 216 29.99 15.74 -5.42
CA PRO A 216 30.96 15.05 -4.57
C PRO A 216 30.40 14.60 -3.22
N TYR A 217 29.21 15.04 -2.82
CA TYR A 217 28.58 14.67 -1.54
C TYR A 217 27.74 13.38 -1.61
N LEU A 218 27.45 12.84 -2.81
CA LEU A 218 26.65 11.61 -2.96
C LEU A 218 27.50 10.31 -3.03
N HIS A 219 28.76 10.34 -2.59
CA HIS A 219 29.64 9.17 -2.57
C HIS A 219 29.43 8.26 -1.35
N ILE A 220 28.24 7.64 -1.25
CA ILE A 220 28.06 6.39 -0.48
C ILE A 220 27.55 5.32 -1.45
N GLY A 221 28.49 4.54 -1.99
CA GLY A 221 28.20 3.23 -2.58
C GLY A 221 27.73 3.19 -4.04
N SER A 222 28.49 3.73 -5.00
CA SER A 222 28.72 3.08 -6.32
C SER A 222 29.59 3.91 -7.28
N GLN A 223 30.91 3.82 -7.13
CA GLN A 223 31.80 3.92 -8.30
C GLN A 223 32.64 2.65 -8.40
N GLN A 224 32.92 2.26 -9.65
CA GLN A 224 33.82 1.16 -10.03
C GLN A 224 33.32 -0.29 -9.81
N GLY A 225 32.25 -0.67 -10.53
CA GLY A 225 32.00 -2.10 -10.84
C GLY A 225 33.14 -2.79 -11.63
N ALA A 226 34.10 -2.01 -12.15
CA ALA A 226 35.33 -2.50 -12.77
C ALA A 226 36.49 -2.70 -11.78
N SER A 227 36.44 -2.15 -10.55
CA SER A 227 37.52 -2.29 -9.58
C SER A 227 37.27 -3.36 -8.54
N SER A 228 36.02 -3.62 -8.15
CA SER A 228 35.71 -4.67 -7.15
C SER A 228 36.17 -6.06 -7.62
N THR A 229 36.02 -6.37 -8.91
CA THR A 229 36.53 -7.59 -9.54
C THR A 229 38.06 -7.65 -9.59
N VAL A 230 38.73 -6.53 -9.88
CA VAL A 230 40.20 -6.44 -9.88
C VAL A 230 40.77 -6.58 -8.48
N PHE A 231 40.22 -5.90 -7.47
CA PHE A 231 40.64 -6.06 -6.08
C PHE A 231 40.35 -7.47 -5.53
N ALA A 232 39.22 -8.08 -5.89
CA ALA A 232 38.93 -9.47 -5.53
C ALA A 232 39.91 -10.47 -6.20
N ALA A 233 40.25 -10.26 -7.48
CA ALA A 233 41.23 -11.08 -8.18
C ALA A 233 42.64 -10.93 -7.57
N CYS A 234 43.08 -9.70 -7.27
CA CYS A 234 44.34 -9.44 -6.59
C CYS A 234 44.39 -10.08 -5.20
N ALA A 235 43.30 -9.98 -4.42
CA ALA A 235 43.20 -10.63 -3.12
C ALA A 235 43.29 -12.17 -3.24
N ALA A 236 42.59 -12.77 -4.20
CA ALA A 236 42.65 -14.22 -4.44
C ALA A 236 44.06 -14.68 -4.82
N ILE A 237 44.77 -13.94 -5.69
CA ILE A 237 46.17 -14.23 -6.06
C ILE A 237 47.09 -14.12 -4.84
N LEU A 238 46.91 -13.11 -3.98
CA LEU A 238 47.68 -12.96 -2.75
C LEU A 238 47.41 -14.10 -1.76
N PHE A 239 46.16 -14.54 -1.58
CA PHE A 239 45.83 -15.69 -0.72
C PHE A 239 46.46 -16.99 -1.23
N VAL A 240 46.43 -17.24 -2.54
CA VAL A 240 47.11 -18.40 -3.15
C VAL A 240 48.63 -18.31 -2.96
N GLY A 241 49.22 -17.13 -3.16
CA GLY A 241 50.64 -16.86 -2.95
C GLY A 241 51.10 -17.10 -1.51
N VAL A 242 50.35 -16.58 -0.53
CA VAL A 242 50.61 -16.78 0.91
C VAL A 242 50.47 -18.26 1.27
N PHE A 243 49.47 -18.98 0.75
CA PHE A 243 49.28 -20.40 1.03
C PHE A 243 50.38 -21.28 0.41
N ALA A 244 50.85 -20.94 -0.80
CA ALA A 244 51.99 -21.58 -1.44
C ALA A 244 53.30 -21.32 -0.66
N LEU A 245 53.54 -20.06 -0.24
CA LEU A 245 54.69 -19.68 0.58
C LEU A 245 54.67 -20.38 1.95
N ALA A 246 53.52 -20.47 2.61
CA ALA A 246 53.35 -21.20 3.86
C ALA A 246 53.66 -22.70 3.70
N LYS A 247 53.20 -23.35 2.62
CA LYS A 247 53.58 -24.73 2.29
C LYS A 247 55.07 -24.88 1.98
N TYR A 248 55.69 -23.91 1.29
CA TYR A 248 57.12 -23.92 1.00
C TYR A 248 57.95 -23.77 2.28
N ILE A 249 57.61 -22.81 3.16
CA ILE A 249 58.27 -22.62 4.47
C ILE A 249 58.09 -23.87 5.35
N LYS A 250 56.90 -24.48 5.39
CA LYS A 250 56.66 -25.72 6.15
C LYS A 250 57.50 -26.89 5.61
N ARG A 251 57.62 -27.05 4.29
CA ARG A 251 58.52 -28.05 3.65
C ARG A 251 60.01 -27.76 3.88
N SER A 252 60.41 -26.48 3.88
CA SER A 252 61.78 -26.04 4.18
C SER A 252 62.17 -26.32 5.64
N ARG A 253 61.28 -26.03 6.59
CA ARG A 253 61.46 -26.37 8.01
C ARG A 253 61.53 -27.88 8.24
N ALA A 254 60.66 -28.66 7.61
CA ALA A 254 60.72 -30.13 7.66
C ALA A 254 62.04 -30.70 7.12
N LYS A 255 62.64 -30.08 6.08
CA LYS A 255 63.97 -30.47 5.59
C LYS A 255 65.12 -30.11 6.55
N LYS A 256 64.98 -29.09 7.40
CA LYS A 256 65.98 -28.74 8.43
C LYS A 256 65.96 -29.62 9.68
N GLN A 257 64.93 -30.46 9.85
CA GLN A 257 64.78 -31.30 11.04
C GLN A 257 65.45 -32.69 10.91
N TYR A 258 66.10 -32.97 9.76
CA TYR A 258 66.96 -34.14 9.56
C TYR A 258 68.43 -33.83 9.88
N ILE A 259 68.71 -33.37 11.10
CA ILE A 259 70.04 -33.43 11.69
C ILE A 259 69.92 -34.37 12.89
N HIS A 260 70.36 -35.61 12.69
CA HIS A 260 70.43 -36.61 13.75
C HIS A 260 71.46 -36.13 14.78
N LEU A 261 71.03 -35.93 16.02
CA LEU A 261 71.90 -35.96 17.19
C LEU A 261 71.57 -37.23 17.96
N ALA A 262 72.60 -37.83 18.55
CA ALA A 262 72.56 -39.20 19.05
C ALA A 262 71.63 -39.36 20.26
N ASP A 263 71.21 -40.61 20.45
CA ASP A 263 70.40 -41.07 21.56
C ASP A 263 71.13 -40.89 22.90
N ASP A 264 70.36 -40.62 23.96
CA ASP A 264 70.70 -41.03 25.33
C ASP A 264 69.38 -41.32 26.07
N GLU A 265 69.18 -42.59 26.43
CA GLU A 265 68.04 -43.03 27.25
C GLU A 265 68.28 -42.69 28.73
N VAL A 266 67.32 -42.03 29.39
CA VAL A 266 67.12 -42.23 30.84
C VAL A 266 65.63 -42.34 31.15
N SER A 267 65.21 -43.56 31.46
CA SER A 267 63.88 -43.89 31.94
C SER A 267 63.68 -43.42 33.38
N LEU A 268 62.60 -42.68 33.66
CA LEU A 268 61.98 -42.58 34.98
C LEU A 268 60.49 -42.22 34.78
N GLY A 269 59.59 -43.11 35.20
CA GLY A 269 58.14 -42.83 35.18
C GLY A 269 57.67 -42.16 36.47
N PHE A 270 56.46 -41.60 36.47
CA PHE A 270 55.39 -41.92 37.45
C PHE A 270 54.07 -41.24 37.03
N ASP A 271 52.99 -41.66 37.69
CA ASP A 271 51.57 -41.54 37.33
C ASP A 271 50.98 -40.15 37.02
N HIS A 272 49.85 -40.20 36.32
CA HIS A 272 48.96 -39.06 36.02
C HIS A 272 48.09 -38.68 37.22
N GLU A 273 48.25 -37.47 37.78
CA GLU A 273 47.16 -36.77 38.49
C GLU A 273 47.09 -35.26 38.19
N ASN A 274 45.90 -34.85 37.73
CA ASN A 274 45.17 -33.61 37.98
C ASN A 274 45.92 -32.30 38.30
N TYR A 275 45.64 -31.25 37.51
CA TYR A 275 45.30 -29.93 38.08
C TYR A 275 44.17 -29.21 37.33
N ASN A 276 43.25 -28.64 38.11
CA ASN A 276 42.06 -27.92 37.69
C ASN A 276 42.30 -26.42 37.45
N TYR A 277 41.55 -25.85 36.51
CA TYR A 277 40.94 -24.52 36.54
C TYR A 277 39.57 -24.71 35.84
N GLY A 278 38.38 -24.44 36.41
CA GLY A 278 37.95 -23.26 37.17
C GLY A 278 37.92 -22.04 36.23
N THR A 279 36.87 -21.25 35.99
CA THR A 279 35.53 -21.04 36.61
C THR A 279 34.73 -20.16 35.61
N THR A 280 33.39 -20.07 35.51
CA THR A 280 32.23 -20.56 36.30
C THR A 280 30.99 -20.66 35.37
N THR A 281 29.94 -21.39 35.74
CA THR A 281 28.58 -21.30 35.15
C THR A 281 27.70 -20.26 35.84
N ALA A 282 26.73 -19.68 35.12
CA ALA A 282 25.57 -19.00 35.72
C ALA A 282 24.30 -19.26 34.90
N ASN A 283 23.67 -20.42 35.12
CA ASN A 283 22.23 -20.59 34.82
C ASN A 283 21.44 -19.88 35.92
N VAL A 284 20.40 -19.12 35.55
CA VAL A 284 19.38 -18.65 36.49
C VAL A 284 18.03 -19.05 35.93
N ASP A 285 17.38 -19.98 36.63
CA ASP A 285 16.04 -20.47 36.35
C ASP A 285 15.03 -19.67 37.19
N TRP A 286 13.88 -19.33 36.62
CA TRP A 286 12.78 -18.65 37.33
C TRP A 286 11.43 -19.24 36.90
N PRO A 287 10.50 -19.45 37.85
CA PRO A 287 9.44 -20.43 37.68
C PRO A 287 8.26 -19.95 36.82
N ARG A 288 7.72 -20.86 36.02
CA ARG A 288 6.38 -20.74 35.42
C ARG A 288 5.31 -20.73 36.51
N ARG A 289 4.31 -19.86 36.37
CA ARG A 289 2.98 -20.03 36.94
C ARG A 289 1.93 -19.83 35.85
N GLU A 290 0.89 -20.64 35.91
CA GLU A 290 -0.20 -20.69 34.93
C GLU A 290 -1.34 -19.74 35.28
N PHE A 291 -2.24 -19.61 34.30
CA PHE A 291 -3.51 -18.89 34.26
C PHE A 291 -4.31 -18.71 35.55
N GLU A 292 -4.97 -17.56 35.64
CA GLU A 292 -6.41 -17.51 35.95
C GLU A 292 -7.08 -16.41 35.11
N LEU A 293 -8.24 -16.74 34.53
CA LEU A 293 -9.16 -15.81 33.87
C LEU A 293 -10.26 -15.44 34.88
N TYR A 294 -10.72 -14.20 34.87
CA TYR A 294 -11.98 -13.80 35.50
C TYR A 294 -12.72 -12.78 34.62
N ASP A 295 -14.05 -12.80 34.73
CA ASP A 295 -15.05 -12.23 33.81
C ASP A 295 -14.99 -10.70 33.60
#